data_AF-A0A2R6KG61-F1
#
_entry.id   AF-A0A2R6KG61-F1
#
_cell.length_a   1.000
_cell.length_b   1.000
_cell.length_c   1.000
_cell.angle_alpha   90.00
_cell.angle_beta   90.00
_cell.angle_gamma   90.00
#
_symmetry.space_group_name_H-M   'P 1'
#
loop_
_entity.id
_entity.type
_entity.pdbx_description
1 polymer ?
#
loop_
_entity_poly.entity_id
_entity_poly.type
_entity_poly.pdbx_seq_one_letter_code
_entity_poly.pdbx_strand_id
1 'polypeptide(L)'
;MQTTGFLSPESEDDVASLFDVLGPTAQVLVRETAKAMEFDQEEYDERVTSDVVVTARDALFASLLEVQVGTREEFEEWTAEFDGEVVESGSENVDNVAWHVAEFADKAVAATFQGEEQAAVATLRRQAFGRIYRDLL
;
A
#
# COMPACT_ATOMS: atom_id res chain seq x y z
N MET A 1 -10.77 2.78 -16.69
CA MET A 1 -9.59 2.61 -15.82
C MET A 1 -8.98 3.96 -15.40
N GLN A 2 -8.57 4.08 -14.14
CA GLN A 2 -7.77 5.19 -13.59
C GLN A 2 -6.64 4.64 -12.70
N THR A 3 -5.58 5.42 -12.52
CA THR A 3 -4.44 5.07 -11.66
C THR A 3 -4.41 5.99 -10.44
N THR A 4 -4.18 5.43 -9.25
CA THR A 4 -4.01 6.20 -8.01
C THR A 4 -2.72 5.81 -7.30
N GLY A 5 -2.09 6.73 -6.58
CA GLY A 5 -0.75 6.50 -6.04
C GLY A 5 0.32 6.61 -7.13
N PHE A 6 1.57 6.36 -6.78
CA PHE A 6 2.70 6.55 -7.70
C PHE A 6 3.91 5.67 -7.37
N LEU A 7 3.84 4.86 -6.31
CA LEU A 7 4.94 3.99 -5.90
C LEU A 7 4.75 2.62 -6.58
N SER A 8 5.57 2.37 -7.59
CA SER A 8 5.62 1.11 -8.35
C SER A 8 7.09 0.64 -8.41
N PRO A 9 7.58 -0.13 -7.43
CA PRO A 9 8.97 -0.57 -7.38
C PRO A 9 9.24 -1.55 -8.52
N GLU A 10 10.40 -1.44 -9.17
CA GLU A 10 10.77 -2.28 -10.31
C GLU A 10 11.73 -3.42 -9.93
N SER A 11 12.15 -3.48 -8.66
CA SER A 11 13.05 -4.51 -8.12
C SER A 11 13.03 -4.56 -6.59
N GLU A 12 13.60 -5.62 -6.00
CA GLU A 12 13.80 -5.70 -4.54
C GLU A 12 14.68 -4.55 -4.00
N ASP A 13 15.71 -4.16 -4.74
CA ASP A 13 16.58 -3.03 -4.38
C ASP A 13 15.81 -1.70 -4.40
N ASP A 14 14.87 -1.53 -5.33
CA ASP A 14 13.99 -0.37 -5.36
C ASP A 14 13.03 -0.35 -4.18
N VAL A 15 12.52 -1.50 -3.75
CA VAL A 15 11.67 -1.60 -2.55
C VAL A 15 12.41 -1.05 -1.34
N ALA A 16 13.64 -1.52 -1.09
CA ALA A 16 14.46 -1.04 0.02
C ALA A 16 14.78 0.45 -0.10
N SER A 17 15.20 0.89 -1.30
CA SER A 17 15.57 2.29 -1.57
C SER A 17 14.40 3.26 -1.38
N LEU A 18 13.23 2.93 -1.93
CA LEU A 18 12.02 3.72 -1.79
C LEU A 18 11.53 3.73 -0.34
N PHE A 19 11.60 2.59 0.33
CA PHE A 19 11.28 2.52 1.74
C PHE A 19 12.19 3.48 2.52
N ASP A 20 13.51 3.47 2.31
CA ASP A 20 14.50 4.32 3.00
C ASP A 20 14.23 5.81 2.84
N VAL A 21 13.85 6.23 1.64
CA VAL A 21 13.46 7.63 1.37
C VAL A 21 12.26 8.07 2.22
N LEU A 22 11.36 7.16 2.59
CA LEU A 22 10.17 7.50 3.39
C LEU A 22 10.44 7.60 4.90
N GLY A 23 11.58 7.12 5.40
CA GLY A 23 11.91 7.12 6.83
C GLY A 23 11.84 8.50 7.49
N PRO A 24 12.52 9.53 6.96
CA PRO A 24 12.45 10.88 7.51
C PRO A 24 11.04 11.47 7.49
N THR A 25 10.27 11.20 6.44
CA THR A 25 8.87 11.65 6.32
C THR A 25 7.99 11.01 7.39
N ALA A 26 8.12 9.70 7.61
CA ALA A 26 7.40 8.98 8.67
C ALA A 26 7.70 9.57 10.05
N GLN A 27 8.97 9.85 10.34
CA GLN A 27 9.38 10.43 11.61
C GLN A 27 8.76 11.82 11.84
N VAL A 28 8.74 12.66 10.80
CA VAL A 28 8.12 13.99 10.87
C VAL A 28 6.62 13.89 11.11
N LEU A 29 5.92 13.01 10.39
CA LEU A 29 4.47 12.83 10.57
C LEU A 29 4.12 12.38 11.99
N VAL A 30 4.84 11.40 12.53
CA VAL A 30 4.63 10.92 13.90
C VAL A 30 4.90 12.03 14.91
N ARG A 31 5.99 12.79 14.72
CA ARG A 31 6.33 13.92 15.60
C ARG A 31 5.25 14.99 15.62
N GLU A 32 4.80 15.45 14.46
CA GLU A 32 3.78 16.50 14.39
C GLU A 32 2.43 16.00 14.91
N THR A 33 2.11 14.71 14.73
CA THR A 33 0.90 14.11 15.31
C THR A 33 0.97 14.06 16.83
N ALA A 34 2.08 13.59 17.42
CA ALA A 34 2.26 13.57 18.87
C ALA A 34 2.21 14.98 19.48
N LYS A 35 2.80 15.96 18.79
CA LYS A 35 2.72 17.37 19.18
C LYS A 35 1.29 17.92 19.15
N ALA A 36 0.50 17.56 18.13
CA ALA A 36 -0.91 17.93 18.05
C ALA A 36 -1.76 17.27 19.16
N MET A 37 -1.30 16.12 19.67
CA MET A 37 -1.87 15.45 20.84
C MET A 37 -1.35 16.01 22.18
N GLU A 38 -0.55 17.08 22.14
CA GLU A 38 0.00 17.77 23.32
C GLU A 38 0.93 16.90 24.20
N PHE A 39 1.57 15.88 23.62
CA PHE A 39 2.56 15.08 24.35
C PHE A 39 3.72 15.98 24.79
N ASP A 40 4.09 15.87 26.06
CA ASP A 40 5.33 16.46 26.56
C ASP A 40 6.54 15.60 26.16
N GLN A 41 7.73 16.02 26.58
CA GLN A 41 8.96 15.32 26.21
C GLN A 41 9.05 13.91 26.80
N GLU A 42 8.62 13.72 28.05
CA GLU A 42 8.70 12.42 28.72
C GLU A 42 7.71 11.44 28.09
N GLU A 43 6.48 11.87 27.84
CA GLU A 43 5.46 11.07 27.16
C GLU A 43 5.84 10.76 25.70
N TYR A 44 6.45 11.72 24.99
CA TYR A 44 6.97 11.50 23.64
C TYR A 44 8.05 10.42 23.63
N ASP A 45 9.05 10.52 24.51
CA ASP A 45 10.17 9.58 24.57
C ASP A 45 9.72 8.18 25.00
N GLU A 46 8.69 8.08 25.86
CA GLU A 46 8.10 6.79 26.27
C GLU A 46 7.27 6.15 25.14
N ARG A 47 6.43 6.93 24.44
CA ARG A 47 5.41 6.40 23.54
C ARG A 47 5.80 6.38 22.07
N VAL A 48 6.65 7.30 21.63
CA VAL A 48 7.08 7.41 20.23
C VAL A 48 8.36 6.60 20.02
N THR A 49 8.20 5.29 20.03
CA THR A 49 9.31 4.35 19.82
C THR A 49 9.72 4.26 18.35
N SER A 50 10.86 3.61 18.08
CA SER A 50 11.26 3.23 16.72
C SER A 50 10.15 2.46 16.00
N ASP A 51 9.46 1.57 16.70
CA ASP A 51 8.42 0.71 16.12
C ASP A 51 7.20 1.51 15.66
N VAL A 52 6.87 2.59 16.37
CA VAL A 52 5.81 3.53 15.94
C VAL A 52 6.21 4.22 14.64
N VAL A 53 7.47 4.66 14.52
CA VAL A 53 7.96 5.31 13.29
C VAL A 53 8.01 4.32 12.13
N VAL A 54 8.47 3.08 12.36
CA VAL A 54 8.46 2.01 11.34
C VAL A 54 7.04 1.71 10.91
N THR A 55 6.09 1.59 11.84
CA THR A 55 4.67 1.36 11.52
C THR A 55 4.08 2.51 10.68
N ALA A 56 4.45 3.75 10.97
CA ALA A 56 4.04 4.90 10.16
C ALA A 56 4.67 4.86 8.75
N ARG A 57 5.92 4.41 8.65
CA ARG A 57 6.63 4.24 7.37
C ARG A 57 6.02 3.13 6.52
N ASP A 58 5.67 1.99 7.12
CA ASP A 58 4.91 0.90 6.48
C ASP A 58 3.59 1.42 5.91
N ALA A 59 2.84 2.15 6.73
CA ALA A 59 1.56 2.72 6.31
C ALA A 59 1.73 3.73 5.18
N LEU A 60 2.77 4.57 5.23
CA LEU A 60 3.11 5.50 4.15
C LEU A 60 3.42 4.75 2.85
N PHE A 61 4.37 3.81 2.88
CA PHE A 61 4.76 3.04 1.70
C PHE A 61 3.52 2.37 1.07
N ALA A 62 2.73 1.66 1.88
CA ALA A 62 1.49 1.03 1.44
C ALA A 62 0.54 2.06 0.81
N SER A 63 0.29 3.19 1.49
CA SER A 63 -0.65 4.22 1.02
C SER A 63 -0.28 4.88 -0.31
N LEU A 64 1.01 4.86 -0.67
CA LEU A 64 1.55 5.46 -1.88
C LEU A 64 1.63 4.49 -3.06
N LEU A 65 1.44 3.18 -2.81
CA LEU A 65 1.46 2.16 -3.87
C LEU A 65 0.53 2.55 -5.01
N GLU A 66 1.04 2.40 -6.22
CA GLU A 66 0.27 2.59 -7.44
C GLU A 66 -0.84 1.52 -7.52
N VAL A 67 -2.06 1.95 -7.79
CA VAL A 67 -3.24 1.08 -7.86
C VAL A 67 -4.04 1.46 -9.08
N GLN A 68 -4.31 0.49 -9.93
CA GLN A 68 -5.27 0.61 -11.01
C GLN A 68 -6.68 0.37 -10.45
N VAL A 69 -7.63 1.18 -10.91
CA VAL A 69 -9.05 1.07 -10.56
C VAL A 69 -9.84 1.06 -11.85
N GLY A 70 -10.63 0.01 -12.04
CA GLY A 70 -11.36 -0.23 -13.28
C GLY A 70 -12.59 -1.11 -13.07
N THR A 71 -13.23 -1.44 -14.18
CA THR A 71 -14.35 -2.37 -14.20
C THR A 71 -13.85 -3.82 -14.03
N ARG A 72 -14.77 -4.73 -13.74
CA ARG A 72 -14.52 -6.18 -13.78
C ARG A 72 -13.93 -6.62 -15.12
N GLU A 73 -14.50 -6.14 -16.22
CA GLU A 73 -14.06 -6.47 -17.58
C GLU A 73 -12.61 -5.99 -17.85
N GLU A 74 -12.27 -4.76 -17.45
CA GLU A 74 -10.90 -4.23 -17.58
C GLU A 74 -9.89 -5.07 -16.78
N PHE A 75 -10.29 -5.55 -15.59
CA PHE A 75 -9.44 -6.41 -14.76
C PHE A 75 -9.28 -7.83 -15.33
N GLU A 76 -10.35 -8.42 -15.88
CA GLU A 76 -10.30 -9.73 -16.52
C GLU A 76 -9.46 -9.71 -17.79
N GLU A 77 -9.56 -8.65 -18.60
CA GLU A 77 -8.72 -8.43 -19.77
C GLU A 77 -7.24 -8.34 -19.38
N TRP A 78 -6.91 -7.54 -18.36
CA TRP A 78 -5.54 -7.44 -17.84
C TRP A 78 -5.02 -8.77 -17.29
N THR A 79 -5.85 -9.50 -16.53
CA THR A 79 -5.45 -10.78 -15.91
C THR A 79 -5.20 -11.86 -16.97
N ALA A 80 -5.87 -11.81 -18.12
CA ALA A 80 -5.66 -12.75 -19.21
C ALA A 80 -4.27 -12.63 -19.87
N GLU A 81 -3.61 -11.48 -19.72
CA GLU A 81 -2.26 -11.21 -20.25
C GLU A 81 -1.16 -11.32 -19.18
N PHE A 82 -1.53 -11.43 -17.90
CA PHE A 82 -0.58 -11.49 -16.79
C PHE A 82 -0.24 -12.93 -16.40
N ASP A 83 1.04 -13.29 -16.49
CA ASP A 83 1.53 -14.65 -16.20
C ASP A 83 1.84 -14.93 -14.71
N GLY A 84 1.62 -13.94 -13.83
CA GLY A 84 1.96 -14.00 -12.40
C GLY A 84 0.82 -14.46 -11.47
N GLU A 85 1.12 -14.52 -10.18
CA GLU A 85 0.15 -14.85 -9.13
C GLU A 85 -0.77 -13.65 -8.86
N VAL A 86 -2.08 -13.84 -9.03
CA VAL A 86 -3.10 -12.83 -8.67
C VAL A 86 -3.89 -13.28 -7.45
N VAL A 87 -3.86 -12.47 -6.40
CA VAL A 87 -4.68 -12.68 -5.20
C VAL A 87 -5.83 -11.69 -5.18
N GLU A 88 -7.02 -12.14 -5.57
CA GLU A 88 -8.25 -11.36 -5.50
C GLU A 88 -8.95 -11.52 -4.14
N SER A 89 -9.44 -10.41 -3.58
CA SER A 89 -10.26 -10.38 -2.36
C SER A 89 -11.58 -9.66 -2.60
N GLY A 90 -12.68 -10.29 -2.19
CA GLY A 90 -14.02 -9.70 -2.21
C GLY A 90 -15.07 -10.61 -2.84
N SER A 91 -16.04 -10.02 -3.53
CA SER A 91 -17.16 -10.73 -4.14
C SER A 91 -16.98 -10.77 -5.66
N GLU A 92 -17.25 -11.91 -6.27
CA GLU A 92 -17.23 -12.06 -7.74
C GLU A 92 -18.38 -11.26 -8.39
N ASN A 93 -19.50 -11.07 -7.68
CA ASN A 93 -20.70 -10.37 -8.18
C ASN A 93 -20.66 -8.85 -7.95
N VAL A 94 -19.56 -8.19 -8.29
CA VAL A 94 -19.47 -6.72 -8.25
C VAL A 94 -18.80 -6.18 -9.50
N ASP A 95 -19.11 -4.93 -9.82
CA ASP A 95 -18.79 -4.33 -11.12
C ASP A 95 -17.38 -3.73 -11.20
N ASN A 96 -16.72 -3.45 -10.07
CA ASN A 96 -15.44 -2.74 -10.05
C ASN A 96 -14.36 -3.50 -9.30
N VAL A 97 -13.11 -3.28 -9.73
CA VAL A 97 -11.92 -3.89 -9.16
C VAL A 97 -10.82 -2.83 -9.04
N ALA A 98 -10.15 -2.83 -7.89
CA ALA A 98 -8.86 -2.17 -7.73
C ALA A 98 -7.77 -3.24 -7.73
N TRP A 99 -6.63 -3.01 -8.38
CA TRP A 99 -5.50 -3.94 -8.37
C TRP A 99 -4.16 -3.22 -8.33
N HIS A 100 -3.19 -3.83 -7.65
CA HIS A 100 -1.79 -3.42 -7.63
C HIS A 100 -0.95 -4.57 -8.17
N VAL A 101 0.04 -4.22 -9.00
CA VAL A 101 0.94 -5.17 -9.66
C VAL A 101 2.36 -4.85 -9.23
N ALA A 102 3.09 -5.87 -8.79
CA ALA A 102 4.52 -5.84 -8.59
C ALA A 102 5.16 -6.75 -9.64
N GLU A 103 5.44 -6.18 -10.81
CA GLU A 103 5.92 -6.96 -11.98
C GLU A 103 7.22 -7.71 -11.67
N PHE A 104 8.14 -7.09 -10.93
CA PHE A 104 9.42 -7.71 -10.54
C PHE A 104 9.27 -8.99 -9.68
N ALA A 105 8.11 -9.17 -9.05
CA ALA A 105 7.81 -10.29 -8.17
C ALA A 105 6.78 -11.26 -8.78
N ASP A 106 6.36 -11.04 -10.03
CA ASP A 106 5.28 -11.78 -10.70
C ASP A 106 4.03 -11.91 -9.82
N LYS A 107 3.66 -10.83 -9.11
CA LYS A 107 2.56 -10.83 -8.14
C LYS A 107 1.63 -9.64 -8.32
N ALA A 108 0.34 -9.89 -8.13
CA ALA A 108 -0.68 -8.87 -8.04
C ALA A 108 -1.67 -9.15 -6.91
N VAL A 109 -2.21 -8.08 -6.34
CA VAL A 109 -3.30 -8.15 -5.36
C VAL A 109 -4.45 -7.32 -5.89
N ALA A 110 -5.66 -7.84 -5.79
CA ALA A 110 -6.88 -7.19 -6.26
C ALA A 110 -7.95 -7.16 -5.16
N ALA A 111 -8.76 -6.10 -5.15
CA ALA A 111 -9.87 -5.90 -4.24
C ALA A 111 -11.10 -5.44 -5.02
N THR A 112 -12.18 -6.20 -4.93
CA THR A 112 -13.42 -5.94 -5.65
C THR A 112 -14.34 -5.03 -4.85
N PHE A 113 -15.13 -4.18 -5.51
CA PHE A 113 -16.10 -3.33 -4.84
C PHE A 113 -17.31 -2.95 -5.72
N GLN A 114 -18.47 -2.76 -5.08
CA GLN A 114 -19.66 -2.20 -5.75
C GLN A 114 -19.75 -0.67 -5.56
N GLY A 115 -19.36 -0.20 -4.37
CA GLY A 115 -19.22 1.20 -3.99
C GLY A 115 -18.07 1.35 -2.99
N GLU A 116 -17.77 2.56 -2.53
CA GLU A 116 -16.65 2.84 -1.61
C GLU A 116 -15.25 2.55 -2.19
N GLU A 117 -14.98 3.07 -3.40
CA GLU A 117 -13.69 2.93 -4.09
C GLU A 117 -12.47 3.21 -3.18
N GLN A 118 -12.51 4.30 -2.42
CA GLN A 118 -11.38 4.70 -1.57
C GLN A 118 -11.09 3.65 -0.48
N ALA A 119 -12.12 3.01 0.07
CA ALA A 119 -11.96 1.96 1.08
C ALA A 119 -11.39 0.67 0.46
N ALA A 120 -11.80 0.34 -0.76
CA ALA A 120 -11.26 -0.79 -1.52
C ALA A 120 -9.77 -0.57 -1.82
N VAL A 121 -9.39 0.59 -2.34
CA VAL A 121 -7.99 0.96 -2.62
C VAL A 121 -7.15 0.94 -1.34
N ALA A 122 -7.64 1.50 -0.24
CA ALA A 122 -6.90 1.51 1.03
C ALA A 122 -6.70 0.10 1.60
N THR A 123 -7.71 -0.76 1.49
CA THR A 123 -7.63 -2.17 1.94
C THR A 123 -6.63 -2.94 1.10
N LEU A 124 -6.72 -2.81 -0.23
CA LEU A 124 -5.82 -3.41 -1.19
C LEU A 124 -4.36 -3.05 -0.91
N ARG A 125 -4.07 -1.76 -0.72
CA ARG A 125 -2.71 -1.27 -0.44
C ARG A 125 -2.09 -1.93 0.79
N ARG A 126 -2.87 -2.12 1.85
CA ARG A 126 -2.41 -2.83 3.06
C ARG A 126 -2.15 -4.31 2.79
N GLN A 127 -3.00 -4.96 1.98
CA GLN A 127 -2.81 -6.36 1.61
C GLN A 127 -1.57 -6.54 0.72
N ALA A 128 -1.39 -5.67 -0.28
CA ALA A 128 -0.21 -5.65 -1.14
C ALA A 128 1.07 -5.49 -0.33
N PHE A 129 1.11 -4.51 0.59
CA PHE A 129 2.25 -4.34 1.51
C PHE A 129 2.55 -5.62 2.30
N GLY A 130 1.54 -6.19 2.95
CA GLY A 130 1.73 -7.39 3.78
C GLY A 130 2.15 -8.64 3.01
N ARG A 131 1.76 -8.78 1.74
CA ARG A 131 1.96 -10.00 0.93
C ARG A 131 3.19 -9.96 0.04
N ILE A 132 3.52 -8.77 -0.49
CA ILE A 132 4.57 -8.61 -1.51
C ILE A 132 5.82 -8.00 -0.88
N TYR A 133 5.65 -6.96 -0.06
CA TYR A 133 6.75 -6.08 0.32
C TYR A 133 7.31 -6.34 1.72
N ARG A 134 6.48 -6.81 2.67
CA ARG A 134 6.89 -6.98 4.07
C ARG A 134 8.07 -7.91 4.26
N ASP A 135 8.14 -9.01 3.52
CA ASP A 135 9.22 -9.99 3.66
C ASP A 135 10.52 -9.56 2.95
N LEU A 136 10.49 -8.44 2.20
CA LEU A 136 11.64 -7.86 1.51
C LEU A 136 12.34 -6.75 2.32
N LEU A 137 11.73 -6.31 3.43
CA LEU A 137 12.15 -5.18 4.27
C LEU A 137 12.61 -5.64 5.66
#